data_AF-B5EWD2-F1
#
_entry.id   AF-B5EWD2-F1
#
_cell.length_a   1.000
_cell.length_b   1.000
_cell.length_c   1.000
_cell.angle_alpha   90.00
_cell.angle_beta   90.00
_cell.angle_gamma   90.00
#
_symmetry.space_group_name_H-M   'P 1'
#
loop_
_entity.id
_entity.type
_entity.pdbx_description
1 polymer ?
#
loop_
_entity_poly.entity_id
_entity_poly.type
_entity_poly.pdbx_seq_one_letter_code
_entity_poly.pdbx_strand_id
1 'polypeptide(L)'
;MSKIDELVKKQRKLTTAANTIRNELLTYTADASLLTDEQKKTLRDAIVILRESKLRYQHKKEKEARAELKHKRDLKTVENINHNVAVKLVNGLGIKSCAALIFYEHRTSAKTSTLIYPEKHVPAYFKHWLSKAQCDHDDLLTLVSEIKRAAVTNIKEVIIPDEYKVFRGSFANDDYDPNYYHPQKLTYDIGLDFLHNTLSYNFSEEAFDFINEVVRLVELSNGVTKNLQELLNWKS
;
A
#
# COMPACT_ATOMS: atom_id res chain seq x y z
N MET A 1 -6.94 30.97 -1.12
CA MET A 1 -7.58 30.59 0.16
C MET A 1 -8.54 29.46 -0.12
N SER A 2 -8.43 28.35 0.59
CA SER A 2 -9.27 27.17 0.33
C SER A 2 -10.67 27.39 0.94
N LYS A 3 -11.73 26.80 0.37
CA LYS A 3 -13.10 26.85 0.93
C LYS A 3 -13.16 26.40 2.40
N ILE A 4 -12.21 25.57 2.83
CA ILE A 4 -12.07 25.12 4.23
C ILE A 4 -11.62 26.27 5.12
N ASP A 5 -10.71 27.12 4.66
CA ASP A 5 -10.25 28.29 5.43
C ASP A 5 -11.41 29.26 5.69
N GLU A 6 -12.30 29.43 4.71
CA GLU A 6 -13.50 30.26 4.86
C GLU A 6 -14.50 29.66 5.83
N LEU A 7 -14.71 28.34 5.80
CA LEU A 7 -15.60 27.64 6.72
C LEU A 7 -15.06 27.64 8.15
N VAL A 8 -13.75 27.46 8.35
CA VAL A 8 -13.09 27.57 9.66
C VAL A 8 -13.19 29.01 10.18
N LYS A 9 -13.02 30.00 9.31
CA LYS A 9 -13.15 31.42 9.68
C LYS A 9 -14.60 31.76 10.05
N LYS A 10 -15.60 31.23 9.33
CA LYS A 10 -17.02 31.35 9.67
C LYS A 10 -17.35 30.63 10.99
N GLN A 11 -16.83 29.44 11.20
CA GLN A 11 -17.02 28.68 12.44
C GLN A 11 -16.43 29.42 13.63
N ARG A 12 -15.19 29.93 13.53
CA ARG A 12 -14.58 30.76 14.58
C ARG A 12 -15.43 31.99 14.88
N LYS A 13 -15.92 32.70 13.85
CA LYS A 13 -16.81 33.86 14.04
C LYS A 13 -18.11 33.48 14.75
N LEU A 14 -18.73 32.36 14.39
CA LEU A 14 -19.95 31.87 15.04
C LEU A 14 -19.69 31.41 16.47
N THR A 15 -18.57 30.75 16.75
CA THR A 15 -18.18 30.34 18.11
C THR A 15 -17.86 31.55 18.98
N THR A 16 -17.16 32.55 18.45
CA THR A 16 -16.92 33.81 19.16
C THR A 16 -18.23 34.53 19.42
N ALA A 17 -19.11 34.68 18.42
CA ALA A 17 -20.42 35.31 18.60
C ALA A 17 -21.28 34.56 19.63
N ALA A 18 -21.30 33.22 19.60
CA ALA A 18 -22.02 32.42 20.58
C ALA A 18 -21.43 32.55 22.01
N ASN A 19 -20.10 32.63 22.13
CA ASN A 19 -19.44 32.87 23.43
C ASN A 19 -19.66 34.30 23.92
N THR A 20 -19.70 35.29 23.03
CA THR A 20 -20.04 36.68 23.36
C THR A 20 -21.49 36.77 23.82
N ILE A 21 -22.45 36.17 23.10
CA ILE A 21 -23.86 36.10 23.50
C ILE A 21 -24.00 35.36 24.83
N ARG A 22 -23.29 34.24 25.03
CA ARG A 22 -23.30 33.50 26.30
C ARG A 22 -22.76 34.35 27.44
N ASN A 23 -21.65 35.05 27.21
CA ASN A 23 -21.04 35.92 28.21
C ASN A 23 -21.94 37.11 28.48
N GLU A 24 -22.47 37.82 27.49
CA GLU A 24 -23.42 38.92 27.64
C GLU A 24 -24.72 38.50 28.32
N LEU A 25 -25.26 37.31 28.01
CA LEU A 25 -26.36 36.70 28.77
C LEU A 25 -25.95 36.47 30.23
N LEU A 26 -24.77 35.88 30.49
CA LEU A 26 -24.27 35.69 31.85
C LEU A 26 -23.99 37.02 32.59
N THR A 27 -23.64 38.10 31.88
CA THR A 27 -23.42 39.43 32.48
C THR A 27 -24.72 40.19 32.71
N TYR A 28 -25.75 40.01 31.88
CA TYR A 28 -27.08 40.62 32.06
C TYR A 28 -27.99 39.81 32.99
N THR A 29 -27.78 38.51 33.14
CA THR A 29 -28.57 37.64 34.03
C THR A 29 -27.68 36.99 35.06
N ALA A 30 -27.42 37.70 36.16
CA ALA A 30 -26.98 37.08 37.40
C ALA A 30 -28.08 36.24 38.07
N ASP A 31 -29.31 36.27 37.56
CA ASP A 31 -30.43 35.48 38.06
C ASP A 31 -31.33 34.97 36.93
N ALA A 32 -31.49 33.65 36.80
CA ALA A 32 -32.31 33.00 35.77
C ALA A 32 -33.82 33.31 35.93
N SER A 33 -34.20 33.92 37.06
CA SER A 33 -35.55 34.40 37.39
C SER A 33 -36.00 35.57 36.51
N LEU A 34 -35.07 36.40 36.01
CA LEU A 34 -35.34 37.65 35.26
C LEU A 34 -35.63 37.47 33.76
N LEU A 35 -35.42 36.28 33.21
CA LEU A 35 -35.76 35.99 31.81
C LEU A 35 -37.28 35.88 31.66
N THR A 36 -37.83 36.52 30.62
CA THR A 36 -39.24 36.31 30.26
C THR A 36 -39.47 34.86 29.84
N ASP A 37 -40.71 34.38 29.97
CA ASP A 37 -41.04 33.00 29.57
C ASP A 37 -40.74 32.73 28.09
N GLU A 38 -40.84 33.77 27.26
CA GLU A 38 -40.48 33.73 25.84
C GLU A 38 -38.97 33.56 25.63
N GLN A 39 -38.13 34.30 26.36
CA GLN A 39 -36.67 34.13 26.31
C GLN A 39 -36.23 32.75 26.86
N LYS A 40 -36.88 32.28 27.93
CA LYS A 40 -36.65 30.92 28.46
C LYS A 40 -37.02 29.85 27.43
N LYS A 41 -38.10 30.04 26.68
CA LYS A 41 -38.51 29.15 25.59
C LYS A 41 -37.49 29.16 24.45
N THR A 42 -37.09 30.34 23.96
CA THR A 42 -36.06 30.45 22.91
C THR A 42 -34.73 29.81 23.31
N LEU A 43 -34.32 29.96 24.57
CA LEU A 43 -33.10 29.33 25.09
C LEU A 43 -33.22 27.80 25.10
N ARG A 44 -34.37 27.26 25.52
CA ARG A 44 -34.63 25.80 25.48
C ARG A 44 -34.59 25.27 24.06
N ASP A 45 -35.22 25.96 23.11
CA ASP A 45 -35.24 25.57 21.69
C ASP A 45 -33.82 25.59 21.09
N ALA A 46 -33.02 26.63 21.40
CA ALA A 46 -31.63 26.70 20.97
C ALA A 46 -30.76 25.57 21.55
N ILE A 47 -30.96 25.20 22.82
CA ILE A 47 -30.28 24.07 23.46
C ILE A 47 -30.65 22.74 22.77
N VAL A 48 -31.91 22.55 22.40
CA VAL A 48 -32.35 21.35 21.65
C VAL A 48 -31.67 21.29 20.28
N ILE A 49 -31.67 22.38 19.53
CA ILE A 49 -30.99 22.47 18.22
C ILE A 49 -29.49 22.17 18.33
N LEU A 50 -28.83 22.72 19.35
CA LEU A 50 -27.40 22.47 19.60
C LEU A 50 -27.13 21.00 19.97
N ARG A 51 -28.00 20.37 20.77
CA ARG A 51 -27.88 18.94 21.12
C ARG A 51 -28.05 18.05 19.89
N GLU A 52 -29.06 18.32 19.06
CA GLU A 52 -29.28 17.57 17.83
C GLU A 52 -28.13 17.75 16.83
N SER A 53 -27.62 18.98 16.69
CA SER A 53 -26.46 19.26 15.82
C SER A 53 -25.21 18.49 16.29
N LYS A 54 -24.97 18.44 17.60
CA LYS A 54 -23.89 17.65 18.19
C LYS A 54 -24.06 16.15 17.91
N LEU A 55 -25.26 15.61 18.08
CA LEU A 55 -25.58 14.21 17.79
C LEU A 55 -25.35 13.89 16.30
N ARG A 56 -25.85 14.74 15.39
CA ARG A 56 -25.62 14.59 13.93
C ARG A 56 -24.13 14.57 13.59
N TYR A 57 -23.34 15.46 14.19
CA TYR A 57 -21.90 15.50 13.98
C TYR A 57 -21.17 14.27 14.55
N GLN A 58 -21.58 13.77 15.72
CA GLN A 58 -21.06 12.54 16.30
C GLN A 58 -21.34 11.33 15.41
N HIS A 59 -22.59 11.18 14.93
CA HIS A 59 -22.97 10.11 14.00
C HIS A 59 -22.21 10.20 12.67
N LYS A 60 -21.98 11.41 12.13
CA LYS A 60 -21.16 11.60 10.92
C LYS A 60 -19.73 11.11 11.14
N LYS A 61 -19.07 11.53 12.23
CA LYS A 61 -17.72 11.07 12.58
C LYS A 61 -17.64 9.57 12.79
N GLU A 62 -18.65 8.98 13.44
CA GLU A 62 -18.70 7.53 13.66
C GLU A 62 -18.86 6.76 12.35
N LYS A 63 -19.69 7.26 11.43
CA LYS A 63 -19.85 6.70 10.08
C LYS A 63 -18.53 6.75 9.30
N GLU A 64 -17.82 7.88 9.35
CA GLU A 64 -16.51 8.07 8.72
C GLU A 64 -15.47 7.09 9.30
N ALA A 65 -15.38 6.98 10.63
CA ALA A 65 -14.46 6.05 11.30
C ALA A 65 -14.74 4.58 10.94
N ARG A 66 -16.03 4.19 10.84
CA ARG A 66 -16.42 2.84 10.41
C ARG A 66 -16.05 2.57 8.95
N ALA A 67 -16.22 3.56 8.07
CA ALA A 67 -15.82 3.45 6.66
C ALA A 67 -14.29 3.30 6.52
N GLU A 68 -13.51 4.08 7.26
CA GLU A 68 -12.05 3.98 7.29
C GLU A 68 -11.58 2.59 7.80
N LEU A 69 -12.22 2.06 8.85
CA LEU A 69 -11.91 0.71 9.36
C LEU A 69 -12.25 -0.39 8.36
N LYS A 70 -13.40 -0.30 7.69
CA LYS A 70 -13.78 -1.25 6.63
C LYS A 70 -12.74 -1.21 5.49
N HIS A 71 -12.39 -0.02 5.05
CA HIS A 71 -11.39 0.18 4.00
C HIS A 71 -10.02 -0.42 4.36
N LYS A 72 -9.54 -0.18 5.59
CA LYS A 72 -8.29 -0.81 6.08
C LYS A 72 -8.34 -2.34 6.04
N ARG A 73 -9.50 -2.94 6.34
CA ARG A 73 -9.69 -4.41 6.24
C ARG A 73 -9.70 -4.89 4.79
N ASP A 74 -10.37 -4.16 3.91
CA ASP A 74 -10.46 -4.51 2.49
C ASP A 74 -9.09 -4.42 1.81
N LEU A 75 -8.32 -3.36 2.10
CA LEU A 75 -6.93 -3.22 1.66
C LEU A 75 -6.06 -4.39 2.10
N LYS A 76 -6.06 -4.72 3.40
CA LYS A 76 -5.29 -5.84 3.94
C LYS A 76 -5.67 -7.16 3.28
N THR A 77 -6.95 -7.35 2.97
CA THR A 77 -7.44 -8.55 2.28
C THR A 77 -6.87 -8.63 0.87
N VAL A 78 -6.88 -7.53 0.12
CA VAL A 78 -6.31 -7.50 -1.24
C VAL A 78 -4.78 -7.62 -1.21
N GLU A 79 -4.08 -6.98 -0.28
CA GLU A 79 -2.63 -7.15 -0.09
C GLU A 79 -2.26 -8.63 0.13
N ASN A 80 -3.03 -9.34 0.94
CA ASN A 80 -2.83 -10.77 1.19
C ASN A 80 -3.08 -11.61 -0.06
N ILE A 81 -4.15 -11.33 -0.81
CA ILE A 81 -4.44 -12.02 -2.08
C ILE A 81 -3.28 -11.80 -3.06
N ASN A 82 -2.86 -10.55 -3.23
CA ASN A 82 -1.81 -10.19 -4.17
C ASN A 82 -0.47 -10.81 -3.76
N HIS A 83 -0.16 -10.84 -2.47
CA HIS A 83 1.03 -11.52 -1.96
C HIS A 83 0.98 -13.03 -2.26
N ASN A 84 -0.13 -13.70 -1.98
CA ASN A 84 -0.27 -15.13 -2.23
C ASN A 84 -0.14 -15.48 -3.71
N VAL A 85 -0.74 -14.68 -4.59
CA VAL A 85 -0.63 -14.87 -6.05
C VAL A 85 0.80 -14.62 -6.52
N ALA A 86 1.46 -13.55 -6.07
CA ALA A 86 2.85 -13.28 -6.42
C ALA A 86 3.80 -14.38 -5.95
N VAL A 87 3.64 -14.88 -4.72
CA VAL A 87 4.42 -16.02 -4.21
C VAL A 87 4.18 -17.27 -5.05
N LYS A 88 2.93 -17.56 -5.42
CA LYS A 88 2.60 -18.71 -6.28
C LYS A 88 3.26 -18.59 -7.65
N LEU A 89 3.23 -17.40 -8.26
CA LEU A 89 3.89 -17.14 -9.54
C LEU A 89 5.40 -17.35 -9.44
N VAL A 90 6.07 -16.72 -8.46
CA VAL A 90 7.53 -16.84 -8.27
C VAL A 90 7.96 -18.28 -7.99
N ASN A 91 7.19 -19.04 -7.23
CA ASN A 91 7.50 -20.45 -6.98
C ASN A 91 7.36 -21.33 -8.23
N GLY A 92 6.52 -20.93 -9.19
CA GLY A 92 6.40 -21.59 -10.49
C GLY A 92 7.50 -21.20 -11.49
N LEU A 93 8.31 -20.19 -11.18
CA LEU A 93 9.40 -19.72 -12.04
C LEU A 93 10.72 -20.43 -11.73
N GLY A 94 11.50 -20.68 -12.79
CA GLY A 94 12.90 -21.09 -12.66
C GLY A 94 13.75 -19.95 -12.09
N ILE A 95 14.88 -20.30 -11.44
CA ILE A 95 15.75 -19.31 -10.77
C ILE A 95 16.26 -18.23 -11.72
N LYS A 96 16.50 -18.57 -12.99
CA LYS A 96 16.87 -17.62 -14.04
C LYS A 96 15.85 -16.48 -14.17
N SER A 97 14.57 -16.83 -14.27
CA SER A 97 13.49 -15.84 -14.40
C SER A 97 13.31 -15.04 -13.11
N CYS A 98 13.47 -15.66 -11.94
CA CYS A 98 13.44 -14.96 -10.66
C CYS A 98 14.59 -13.94 -10.54
N ALA A 99 15.81 -14.31 -10.92
CA ALA A 99 16.96 -13.42 -10.91
C ALA A 99 16.79 -12.26 -11.91
N ALA A 100 16.27 -12.55 -13.10
CA ALA A 100 15.92 -11.53 -14.10
C ALA A 100 14.93 -10.48 -13.56
N LEU A 101 13.92 -10.93 -12.79
CA LEU A 101 12.91 -10.03 -12.22
C LEU A 101 13.46 -9.03 -11.21
N ILE A 102 14.63 -9.27 -10.59
CA ILE A 102 15.28 -8.30 -9.68
C ILE A 102 15.62 -7.00 -10.42
N PHE A 103 15.99 -7.12 -11.69
CA PHE A 103 16.40 -6.00 -12.52
C PHE A 103 15.23 -5.28 -13.17
N TYR A 104 14.02 -5.82 -13.01
CA TYR A 104 12.82 -5.19 -13.54
C TYR A 104 12.36 -4.08 -12.59
N GLU A 105 12.78 -2.85 -12.86
CA GLU A 105 12.28 -1.67 -12.18
C GLU A 105 11.16 -1.01 -13.00
N HIS A 106 10.07 -0.70 -12.31
CA HIS A 106 8.95 0.14 -12.70
C HIS A 106 9.12 0.96 -13.99
N ARG A 107 8.54 0.45 -15.08
CA ARG A 107 8.04 1.26 -16.20
C ARG A 107 6.55 0.97 -16.28
N THR A 108 5.70 1.76 -15.63
CA THR A 108 5.23 3.00 -16.23
C THR A 108 4.92 4.05 -15.17
N SER A 109 5.51 5.24 -15.30
CA SER A 109 4.72 6.44 -15.05
C SER A 109 3.65 6.46 -16.13
N ALA A 110 2.39 6.26 -15.77
CA ALA A 110 1.25 6.37 -16.68
C ALA A 110 1.17 7.73 -17.39
N LYS A 111 1.94 8.72 -16.92
CA LYS A 111 1.98 10.08 -17.49
C LYS A 111 2.98 10.28 -18.60
N THR A 112 4.03 9.45 -18.71
CA THR A 112 5.17 9.79 -19.57
C THR A 112 5.49 8.76 -20.63
N SER A 113 4.87 7.56 -20.59
CA SER A 113 5.13 6.43 -21.50
C SER A 113 6.62 6.16 -21.72
N THR A 114 7.46 6.62 -20.80
CA THR A 114 8.90 6.55 -20.92
C THR A 114 9.29 5.27 -20.25
N LEU A 115 9.74 4.37 -21.08
CA LEU A 115 10.63 3.35 -20.66
C LEU A 115 11.84 4.10 -19.96
N ILE A 116 11.89 4.17 -18.61
CA ILE A 116 13.08 4.53 -17.79
C ILE A 116 14.10 3.39 -17.80
N TYR A 117 15.20 3.51 -18.56
CA TYR A 117 16.17 2.41 -18.65
C TYR A 117 16.88 2.36 -17.31
N PRO A 118 16.85 1.24 -16.58
CA PRO A 118 17.80 1.10 -15.51
C PRO A 118 19.11 0.74 -16.19
N GLU A 119 20.08 1.66 -16.21
CA GLU A 119 21.49 1.28 -16.09
C GLU A 119 21.69 0.62 -14.71
N LYS A 120 21.03 -0.51 -14.50
CA LYS A 120 21.10 -1.22 -13.23
C LYS A 120 22.30 -2.12 -13.28
N HIS A 121 23.34 -1.61 -12.65
CA HIS A 121 24.34 -2.44 -12.02
C HIS A 121 23.67 -3.40 -11.03
N VAL A 122 24.32 -4.53 -10.79
CA VAL A 122 23.84 -5.48 -9.79
C VAL A 122 23.90 -4.82 -8.42
N PRO A 123 22.80 -4.80 -7.63
CA PRO A 123 22.84 -4.21 -6.30
C PRO A 123 23.97 -4.84 -5.48
N ALA A 124 24.76 -4.01 -4.79
CA ALA A 124 25.92 -4.47 -4.02
C ALA A 124 25.56 -5.58 -3.01
N TYR A 125 24.35 -5.54 -2.46
CA TYR A 125 23.78 -6.58 -1.63
C TYR A 125 23.77 -7.97 -2.30
N PHE A 126 23.31 -8.06 -3.54
CA PHE A 126 23.29 -9.32 -4.29
C PHE A 126 24.68 -9.76 -4.74
N LYS A 127 25.59 -8.81 -5.05
CA LYS A 127 27.01 -9.12 -5.32
C LYS A 127 27.68 -9.78 -4.12
N HIS A 128 27.45 -9.25 -2.93
CA HIS A 128 27.98 -9.79 -1.68
C HIS A 128 27.48 -11.22 -1.41
N TRP A 129 26.18 -11.44 -1.55
CA TRP A 129 25.61 -12.78 -1.39
C TRP A 129 26.10 -13.77 -2.45
N LEU A 130 26.28 -13.32 -3.70
CA LEU A 130 26.85 -14.15 -4.76
C LEU A 130 28.27 -14.59 -4.42
N SER A 131 29.12 -13.67 -3.96
CA SER A 131 30.48 -13.99 -3.54
C SER A 131 30.53 -15.01 -2.41
N LYS A 132 29.59 -14.96 -1.46
CA LYS A 132 29.47 -15.95 -0.39
C LYS A 132 28.97 -17.32 -0.86
N ALA A 133 27.94 -17.31 -1.70
CA ALA A 133 27.33 -18.51 -2.28
C ALA A 133 28.30 -19.34 -3.15
N GLN A 134 29.37 -18.71 -3.67
CA GLN A 134 30.45 -19.42 -4.36
C GLN A 134 31.28 -20.31 -3.42
N CYS A 135 31.26 -20.04 -2.12
CA CYS A 135 32.06 -20.74 -1.12
C CYS A 135 31.25 -21.68 -0.23
N ASP A 136 29.93 -21.48 -0.09
CA ASP A 136 29.08 -22.23 0.84
C ASP A 136 27.68 -22.49 0.25
N HIS A 137 27.18 -23.71 0.45
CA HIS A 137 25.85 -24.13 0.01
C HIS A 137 24.71 -23.45 0.77
N ASP A 138 24.85 -23.23 2.08
CA ASP A 138 23.82 -22.57 2.89
C ASP A 138 23.68 -21.09 2.51
N ASP A 139 24.79 -20.45 2.13
CA ASP A 139 24.79 -19.10 1.56
C ASP A 139 24.14 -19.07 0.17
N LEU A 140 24.30 -20.13 -0.64
CA LEU A 140 23.58 -20.29 -1.91
C LEU A 140 22.06 -20.39 -1.70
N LEU A 141 21.61 -21.20 -0.73
CA LEU A 141 20.19 -21.29 -0.37
C LEU A 141 19.64 -19.94 0.09
N THR A 142 20.44 -19.20 0.86
CA THR A 142 20.09 -17.85 1.31
C THR A 142 19.97 -16.89 0.13
N LEU A 143 20.95 -16.87 -0.79
CA LEU A 143 20.89 -16.06 -2.00
C LEU A 143 19.63 -16.36 -2.83
N VAL A 144 19.32 -17.64 -3.07
CA VAL A 144 18.12 -18.07 -3.80
C VAL A 144 16.84 -17.57 -3.13
N SER A 145 16.78 -17.62 -1.79
CA SER A 145 15.65 -17.12 -1.01
C SER A 145 15.47 -15.61 -1.17
N GLU A 146 16.56 -14.84 -1.09
CA GLU A 146 16.56 -13.39 -1.26
C GLU A 146 16.16 -12.98 -2.69
N ILE A 147 16.65 -13.71 -3.71
CA ILE A 147 16.26 -13.52 -5.11
C ILE A 147 14.73 -13.71 -5.27
N LYS A 148 14.18 -14.79 -4.72
CA LYS A 148 12.74 -15.06 -4.77
C LYS A 148 11.93 -13.99 -4.03
N ARG A 149 12.40 -13.54 -2.87
CA ARG A 149 11.74 -12.47 -2.11
C ARG A 149 11.68 -11.17 -2.91
N ALA A 150 12.80 -10.77 -3.53
CA ALA A 150 12.84 -9.58 -4.37
C ALA A 150 11.93 -9.70 -5.59
N ALA A 151 11.89 -10.87 -6.25
CA ALA A 151 10.98 -11.12 -7.36
C ALA A 151 9.50 -10.99 -6.94
N VAL A 152 9.12 -11.51 -5.76
CA VAL A 152 7.75 -11.35 -5.22
C VAL A 152 7.41 -9.88 -5.01
N THR A 153 8.33 -9.11 -4.43
CA THR A 153 8.15 -7.67 -4.23
C THR A 153 7.93 -6.95 -5.56
N ASN A 154 8.77 -7.21 -6.57
CA ASN A 154 8.67 -6.55 -7.86
C ASN A 154 7.36 -6.87 -8.60
N ILE A 155 6.89 -8.13 -8.58
CA ILE A 155 5.59 -8.51 -9.14
C ILE A 155 4.44 -7.76 -8.44
N LYS A 156 4.49 -7.65 -7.11
CA LYS A 156 3.47 -6.93 -6.33
C LYS A 156 3.47 -5.43 -6.61
N GLU A 157 4.65 -4.82 -6.70
CA GLU A 157 4.77 -3.37 -6.82
C GLU A 157 4.46 -2.89 -8.23
N VAL A 158 4.86 -3.64 -9.27
CA VAL A 158 4.76 -3.20 -10.68
C VAL A 158 3.41 -3.52 -11.33
N ILE A 159 2.75 -4.63 -10.98
CA ILE A 159 1.46 -4.99 -11.58
C ILE A 159 0.29 -4.18 -11.01
N ILE A 160 0.46 -3.58 -9.82
CA ILE A 160 -0.55 -2.71 -9.21
C ILE A 160 -0.12 -1.26 -9.47
N PRO A 161 -0.74 -0.53 -10.41
CA PRO A 161 -0.36 0.85 -10.70
C PRO A 161 -0.49 1.73 -9.45
N ASP A 162 0.43 2.67 -9.27
CA ASP A 162 0.43 3.58 -8.12
C ASP A 162 -0.85 4.39 -8.00
N GLU A 163 -1.57 4.59 -9.11
CA GLU A 163 -2.88 5.24 -9.19
C GLU A 163 -3.94 4.57 -8.31
N TYR A 164 -3.83 3.24 -8.13
CA TYR A 164 -4.68 2.46 -7.22
C TYR A 164 -4.12 2.43 -5.79
N LYS A 165 -2.88 2.86 -5.58
CA LYS A 165 -2.25 3.02 -4.25
C LYS A 165 -2.49 4.41 -3.65
N VAL A 166 -3.00 5.38 -4.43
CA VAL A 166 -3.24 6.74 -3.93
C VAL A 166 -4.60 6.87 -3.24
N PHE A 167 -4.56 6.96 -1.93
CA PHE A 167 -5.60 7.58 -1.11
C PHE A 167 -5.62 9.09 -1.42
N ARG A 168 -6.36 9.53 -2.44
CA ARG A 168 -6.66 10.96 -2.60
C ARG A 168 -7.83 11.31 -1.70
N GLY A 169 -7.48 11.62 -0.46
CA GLY A 169 -8.39 12.21 0.49
C GLY A 169 -9.07 13.45 -0.07
N SER A 170 -10.39 13.40 -0.11
CA SER A 170 -11.20 14.44 0.49
C SER A 170 -12.51 13.79 0.94
N PHE A 171 -12.58 13.40 2.21
CA PHE A 171 -13.80 12.98 2.92
C PHE A 171 -14.83 14.13 3.08
N ALA A 172 -14.74 15.16 2.23
CA ALA A 172 -15.44 16.42 2.39
C ALA A 172 -16.66 16.56 1.47
N ASN A 173 -16.86 15.67 0.50
CA ASN A 173 -18.05 15.71 -0.34
C ASN A 173 -19.09 14.71 0.16
N ASP A 174 -20.34 15.17 0.23
CA ASP A 174 -21.52 14.36 0.53
C ASP A 174 -21.80 13.29 -0.56
N ASP A 175 -21.01 13.27 -1.63
CA ASP A 175 -20.94 12.25 -2.67
C ASP A 175 -19.91 11.16 -2.32
N TYR A 176 -20.06 10.52 -1.16
CA TYR A 176 -19.39 9.24 -0.92
C TYR A 176 -20.03 8.22 -1.87
N ASP A 177 -19.37 7.92 -2.99
CA ASP A 177 -19.67 6.74 -3.79
C ASP A 177 -18.89 5.54 -3.20
N PRO A 178 -19.56 4.62 -2.47
CA PRO A 178 -18.94 3.40 -1.95
C PRO A 178 -18.32 2.50 -3.05
N ASN A 179 -18.56 2.78 -4.33
CA ASN A 179 -18.05 2.02 -5.46
C ASN A 179 -16.80 2.63 -6.11
N TYR A 180 -16.32 3.80 -5.67
CA TYR A 180 -15.20 4.48 -6.36
C TYR A 180 -13.80 3.95 -6.00
N TYR A 181 -13.69 2.97 -5.11
CA TYR A 181 -12.41 2.36 -4.76
C TYR A 181 -12.52 0.84 -4.63
N HIS A 182 -12.08 0.15 -5.69
CA HIS A 182 -11.83 -1.28 -5.65
C HIS A 182 -10.33 -1.52 -5.79
N PRO A 183 -9.62 -1.87 -4.71
CA PRO A 183 -8.21 -2.24 -4.82
C PRO A 183 -8.10 -3.43 -5.77
N GLN A 184 -7.31 -3.25 -6.83
CA GLN A 184 -7.22 -4.23 -7.91
C GLN A 184 -6.55 -5.51 -7.38
N LYS A 185 -7.21 -6.64 -7.60
CA LYS A 185 -6.69 -7.95 -7.23
C LYS A 185 -5.80 -8.46 -8.35
N LEU A 186 -4.56 -8.80 -8.03
CA LEU A 186 -3.69 -9.56 -8.90
C LEU A 186 -4.32 -10.94 -9.10
N THR A 187 -4.70 -11.27 -10.33
CA THR A 187 -5.05 -12.64 -10.70
C THR A 187 -3.82 -13.36 -11.24
N TYR A 188 -3.89 -14.68 -11.26
CA TYR A 188 -2.79 -15.49 -11.78
C TYR A 188 -2.53 -15.19 -13.27
N ASP A 189 -3.59 -15.06 -14.07
CA ASP A 189 -3.50 -14.81 -15.51
C ASP A 189 -2.87 -13.44 -15.82
N ILE A 190 -3.30 -12.38 -15.10
CA ILE A 190 -2.69 -11.05 -15.22
C ILE A 190 -1.20 -11.10 -14.84
N GLY A 191 -0.86 -11.88 -13.81
CA GLY A 191 0.52 -12.12 -13.41
C GLY A 191 1.35 -12.82 -14.47
N LEU A 192 0.80 -13.84 -15.14
CA LEU A 192 1.48 -14.55 -16.23
C LEU A 192 1.69 -13.64 -17.45
N ASP A 193 0.68 -12.90 -17.87
CA ASP A 193 0.79 -11.98 -19.02
C ASP A 193 1.89 -10.93 -18.76
N PHE A 194 1.96 -10.42 -17.53
CA PHE A 194 3.05 -9.54 -17.12
C PHE A 194 4.42 -10.22 -17.23
N LEU A 195 4.56 -11.44 -16.72
CA LEU A 195 5.83 -12.18 -16.76
C LEU A 195 6.29 -12.44 -18.20
N HIS A 196 5.37 -12.79 -19.11
CA HIS A 196 5.68 -12.98 -20.52
C HIS A 196 6.22 -11.70 -21.18
N ASN A 197 5.59 -10.55 -20.90
CA ASN A 197 6.04 -9.26 -21.41
C ASN A 197 7.34 -8.77 -20.77
N THR A 198 7.59 -9.18 -19.52
CA THR A 198 8.71 -8.73 -18.68
C THR A 198 10.00 -9.54 -18.88
N LEU A 199 9.89 -10.82 -19.21
CA LEU A 199 11.07 -11.68 -19.43
C LEU A 199 11.67 -11.54 -20.84
N SER A 200 11.16 -10.63 -21.66
CA SER A 200 11.59 -10.37 -23.03
C SER A 200 12.58 -9.19 -23.18
N TYR A 201 13.15 -8.68 -22.07
CA TYR A 201 14.03 -7.51 -22.08
C TYR A 201 15.53 -7.86 -22.18
N ASN A 202 16.29 -6.97 -22.83
CA ASN A 202 17.75 -7.01 -22.83
C ASN A 202 18.29 -6.42 -21.51
N PHE A 203 19.08 -7.22 -20.80
CA PHE A 203 19.79 -6.83 -19.57
C PHE A 203 21.15 -6.20 -19.90
N SER A 204 21.74 -5.48 -18.95
CA SER A 204 23.17 -5.12 -19.03
C SER A 204 24.04 -6.39 -18.96
N GLU A 205 25.26 -6.31 -19.50
CA GLU A 205 26.23 -7.42 -19.46
C GLU A 205 26.47 -7.90 -18.02
N GLU A 206 26.66 -6.97 -17.08
CA GLU A 206 26.85 -7.27 -15.67
C GLU A 206 25.65 -8.02 -15.04
N ALA A 207 24.42 -7.63 -15.38
CA ALA A 207 23.23 -8.31 -14.90
C ALA A 207 23.09 -9.71 -15.52
N PHE A 208 23.44 -9.85 -16.80
CA PHE A 208 23.47 -11.13 -17.49
C PHE A 208 24.48 -12.10 -16.85
N ASP A 209 25.70 -11.63 -16.56
CA ASP A 209 26.74 -12.41 -15.89
C ASP A 209 26.29 -12.87 -14.50
N PHE A 210 25.70 -11.97 -13.71
CA PHE A 210 25.13 -12.32 -12.41
C PHE A 210 24.07 -13.41 -12.52
N ILE A 211 23.10 -13.27 -13.45
CA ILE A 211 22.03 -14.25 -13.64
C ILE A 211 22.62 -15.61 -14.01
N ASN A 212 23.57 -15.65 -14.94
CA ASN A 212 24.20 -16.90 -15.38
C ASN A 212 25.00 -17.55 -14.26
N GLU A 213 25.74 -16.77 -13.47
CA GLU A 213 26.51 -17.29 -12.35
C GLU A 213 25.61 -17.89 -11.27
N VAL A 214 24.50 -17.23 -10.92
CA VAL A 214 23.48 -17.80 -10.01
C VAL A 214 22.94 -19.13 -10.54
N VAL A 215 22.57 -19.18 -11.83
CA VAL A 215 22.06 -20.41 -12.47
C VAL A 215 23.11 -21.51 -12.40
N ARG A 216 24.36 -21.21 -12.76
CA ARG A 216 25.49 -22.15 -12.71
C ARG A 216 25.68 -22.74 -11.32
N LEU A 217 25.67 -21.91 -10.27
CA LEU A 217 25.82 -22.38 -8.89
C LEU A 217 24.67 -23.30 -8.45
N VAL A 218 23.43 -22.96 -8.81
CA VAL A 218 22.26 -23.80 -8.50
C VAL A 218 22.34 -25.14 -9.25
N GLU A 219 22.70 -25.14 -10.53
CA GLU A 219 22.86 -26.36 -11.32
C GLU A 219 23.97 -27.27 -10.77
N LEU A 220 25.13 -26.68 -10.43
CA LEU A 220 26.22 -27.41 -9.80
C LEU A 220 25.78 -28.03 -8.47
N SER A 221 25.10 -27.26 -7.63
CA SER A 221 24.58 -27.75 -6.36
C SER A 221 23.61 -28.92 -6.55
N ASN A 222 22.70 -28.84 -7.51
CA ASN A 222 21.76 -29.93 -7.81
C ASN A 222 22.49 -31.17 -8.35
N GLY A 223 23.52 -30.98 -9.17
CA GLY A 223 24.36 -32.06 -9.69
C GLY A 223 25.10 -32.81 -8.58
N VAL A 224 25.68 -32.08 -7.62
CA VAL A 224 26.35 -32.67 -6.45
C VAL A 224 25.35 -33.47 -5.59
N THR A 225 24.17 -32.91 -5.31
CA THR A 225 23.13 -33.59 -4.52
C THR A 225 22.65 -34.87 -5.21
N LYS A 226 22.44 -34.84 -6.52
CA LYS A 226 22.05 -36.02 -7.30
C LYS A 226 23.12 -37.11 -7.27
N ASN A 227 24.38 -36.75 -7.51
CA ASN A 227 25.50 -37.70 -7.46
C ASN A 227 25.68 -38.33 -6.07
N LEU A 228 25.49 -37.55 -5.00
CA LEU A 228 25.52 -38.06 -3.62
C LEU A 228 24.37 -39.03 -3.34
N GLN A 229 23.16 -38.73 -3.78
CA GLN A 229 22.01 -39.62 -3.65
C GLN A 229 22.21 -40.94 -4.41
N GLU A 230 22.74 -40.87 -5.65
CA GLU A 230 23.06 -42.06 -6.44
C GLU A 230 24.12 -42.93 -5.75
N LEU A 231 25.18 -42.32 -5.18
CA LEU A 231 26.21 -43.02 -4.42
C LEU A 231 25.68 -43.66 -3.12
N LEU A 232 24.76 -42.99 -2.42
CA LEU A 232 24.12 -43.51 -1.22
C LEU A 232 23.21 -44.70 -1.55
N ASN A 233 22.45 -44.62 -2.64
CA ASN A 233 21.59 -45.70 -3.12
C ASN A 233 22.37 -46.90 -3.67
N TRP A 234 23.62 -46.71 -4.11
CA TRP A 234 24.51 -47.80 -4.53
C TRP A 234 25.09 -48.61 -3.35
N LYS A 235 25.08 -48.06 -2.13
CA LYS A 235 25.61 -48.72 -0.93
C LYS A 235 24.54 -49.48 -0.12
N SER A 236 23.27 -49.35 -0.48
CA SER A 236 22.11 -50.07 0.09
C SER A 236 21.76 -51.29 -0.75
#